data_AF-A0A1I8EIG5-F1
#
_entry.id   AF-A0A1I8EIG5-F1
#
_cell.length_a   1.000
_cell.length_b   1.000
_cell.length_c   1.000
_cell.angle_alpha   90.00
_cell.angle_beta   90.00
_cell.angle_gamma   90.00
#
_symmetry.space_group_name_H-M   'P 1'
#
loop_
_entity.id
_entity.type
_entity.pdbx_description
1 polymer ?
#
loop_
_entity_poly.entity_id
_entity_poly.type
_entity_poly.pdbx_seq_one_letter_code
_entity_poly.pdbx_strand_id
1 'polypeptide(L)'
;VKGHSIQLIQNKQDAPKHLNVFVVLHSHVDPGWLYTFEEYYSTSDHSLRFIWSEMSFLERWWSEANTTYRNYFKSLIDEGHLEISGGYWVMNDEATPYFWEVIENIIVGHQYVQEILNITPTTSWSVDPFGHGLMMPYLTTLAGINQMVIGRINSNIKNVLKQHHQLHFRWAQNWDSQLHWAPLVNVLPNAYYTVTSACGTDETICCQFDVSKTSRSSCMERAKVDNVQKIAL
;
A
#
# COMPACT_ATOMS: atom_id res chain seq x y z
N VAL A 1 -3.30 -23.00 10.63
CA VAL A 1 -3.28 -23.32 9.18
C VAL A 1 -1.86 -23.64 8.70
N LYS A 2 -1.46 -24.92 8.73
CA LYS A 2 -0.34 -25.41 7.90
C LYS A 2 -0.95 -25.97 6.61
N GLY A 3 -0.42 -25.58 5.46
CA GLY A 3 -0.93 -26.01 4.15
C GLY A 3 -1.84 -24.97 3.47
N HIS A 4 -1.83 -24.97 2.13
CA HIS A 4 -2.51 -24.01 1.25
C HIS A 4 -4.04 -24.24 1.17
N SER A 5 -4.58 -25.21 1.90
CA SER A 5 -6.01 -25.51 1.93
C SER A 5 -6.69 -24.70 3.04
N ILE A 6 -7.11 -23.48 2.74
CA ILE A 6 -8.05 -22.74 3.58
C ILE A 6 -9.42 -23.38 3.41
N GLN A 7 -9.97 -23.95 4.48
CA GLN A 7 -11.35 -24.40 4.51
C GLN A 7 -12.21 -23.30 5.13
N LEU A 8 -13.13 -22.75 4.33
CA LEU A 8 -14.16 -21.86 4.82
C LEU A 8 -15.14 -22.69 5.64
N ILE A 9 -15.14 -22.51 6.95
CA ILE A 9 -16.13 -23.13 7.83
C ILE A 9 -17.38 -22.27 7.76
N GLN A 10 -18.49 -22.86 7.36
CA GLN A 10 -19.78 -22.17 7.28
C GLN A 10 -20.28 -21.91 8.71
N ASN A 11 -19.92 -20.75 9.27
CA ASN A 11 -20.40 -20.36 10.59
C ASN A 11 -21.88 -19.96 10.46
N LYS A 12 -22.80 -20.77 10.99
CA LYS A 12 -24.25 -20.53 10.87
C LYS A 12 -24.81 -19.59 11.93
N GLN A 13 -24.02 -19.26 12.96
CA GLN A 13 -24.38 -18.26 13.96
C GLN A 13 -23.67 -16.94 13.66
N ASP A 14 -24.44 -15.86 13.69
CA ASP A 14 -23.97 -14.46 13.58
C ASP A 14 -23.14 -14.12 12.33
N ALA A 15 -23.25 -14.89 11.25
CA ALA A 15 -22.55 -14.60 10.02
C ALA A 15 -23.13 -13.35 9.32
N PRO A 16 -22.28 -12.42 8.84
CA PRO A 16 -22.74 -11.28 8.06
C PRO A 16 -23.39 -11.76 6.76
N LYS A 17 -24.46 -11.07 6.34
CA LYS A 17 -25.20 -11.42 5.11
C LYS A 17 -24.33 -11.34 3.85
N HIS A 18 -23.32 -10.49 3.86
CA HIS A 18 -22.42 -10.23 2.73
C HIS A 18 -20.98 -10.11 3.21
N LEU A 19 -20.03 -10.53 2.36
CA LEU A 19 -18.62 -10.21 2.51
C LEU A 19 -18.34 -8.92 1.72
N ASN A 20 -17.85 -7.89 2.41
CA ASN A 20 -17.40 -6.68 1.74
C ASN A 20 -15.99 -6.92 1.18
N VAL A 21 -15.85 -6.79 -0.14
CA VAL A 21 -14.57 -6.93 -0.83
C VAL A 21 -14.22 -5.58 -1.45
N PHE A 22 -13.06 -5.04 -1.08
CA PHE A 22 -12.52 -3.81 -1.62
C PHE A 22 -11.33 -4.15 -2.50
N VAL A 23 -11.42 -3.81 -3.79
CA VAL A 23 -10.30 -3.90 -4.72
C VAL A 23 -9.57 -2.57 -4.68
N VAL A 24 -8.35 -2.57 -4.11
CA VAL A 24 -7.52 -1.38 -4.00
C VAL A 24 -6.45 -1.44 -5.08
N LEU A 25 -6.52 -0.51 -6.03
CA LEU A 25 -5.53 -0.41 -7.08
C LEU A 25 -4.36 0.46 -6.59
N HIS A 26 -3.15 0.01 -6.90
CA HIS A 26 -1.93 0.72 -6.55
C HIS A 26 -0.88 0.52 -7.64
N SER A 27 0.10 1.40 -7.69
CA SER A 27 1.34 1.22 -8.43
C SER A 27 2.47 1.40 -7.44
N HIS A 28 3.38 0.43 -7.40
CA HIS A 28 4.59 0.58 -6.62
C HIS A 28 5.67 1.16 -7.52
N VAL A 29 6.19 2.33 -7.17
CA VAL A 29 7.11 3.08 -8.01
C VAL A 29 8.36 3.39 -7.20
N ASP A 30 9.42 2.61 -7.43
CA ASP A 30 10.71 2.79 -6.77
C ASP A 30 11.35 4.12 -7.20
N PRO A 31 11.66 5.06 -6.27
CA PRO A 31 12.39 6.29 -6.56
C PRO A 31 13.89 6.06 -6.84
N GLY A 32 14.18 5.08 -7.70
CA GLY A 32 15.51 4.52 -7.95
C GLY A 32 15.64 3.09 -7.43
N TRP A 33 15.88 2.14 -8.34
CA TRP A 33 16.19 0.73 -8.01
C TRP A 33 17.04 0.09 -9.11
N LEU A 34 16.41 -0.46 -10.15
CA LEU A 34 17.11 -0.97 -11.34
C LEU A 34 17.40 0.15 -12.36
N TYR A 35 16.56 1.18 -12.35
CA TYR A 35 16.69 2.38 -13.14
C TYR A 35 16.73 3.61 -12.23
N THR A 36 17.17 4.73 -12.78
CA THR A 36 17.14 6.03 -12.10
C THR A 36 15.72 6.56 -11.97
N PHE A 37 15.52 7.53 -11.08
CA PHE A 37 14.24 8.21 -10.89
C PHE A 37 13.66 8.76 -12.21
N GLU A 38 14.48 9.45 -13.02
CA GLU A 38 14.02 10.05 -14.28
C GLU A 38 13.59 9.01 -15.32
N GLU A 39 14.26 7.85 -15.36
CA GLU A 39 13.91 6.77 -16.29
C GLU A 39 12.54 6.16 -15.97
N TYR A 40 12.24 5.91 -14.69
CA TYR A 40 10.94 5.38 -14.26
C TYR A 40 9.78 6.34 -14.58
N TYR A 41 9.98 7.64 -14.35
CA TYR A 41 8.93 8.65 -14.51
C TYR A 41 8.32 8.69 -15.92
N SER A 42 9.12 8.42 -16.96
CA SER A 42 8.70 8.51 -18.38
C SER A 42 7.62 7.51 -18.84
N THR A 43 7.18 6.57 -17.98
CA THR A 43 6.40 5.38 -18.40
C THR A 43 5.03 5.17 -17.70
N SER A 44 4.48 6.16 -16.99
CA SER A 44 3.27 6.00 -16.16
C SER A 44 1.94 6.39 -16.85
N ASP A 45 0.86 5.64 -16.61
CA ASP A 45 -0.52 5.85 -17.13
C ASP A 45 -1.54 5.94 -15.96
N HIS A 46 -2.64 6.71 -16.13
CA HIS A 46 -3.50 7.19 -15.04
C HIS A 46 -5.01 7.08 -15.33
N SER A 47 -5.66 6.03 -14.83
CA SER A 47 -7.10 6.06 -14.50
C SER A 47 -7.42 5.00 -13.45
N LEU A 48 -8.59 5.10 -12.78
CA LEU A 48 -9.16 4.21 -11.74
C LEU A 48 -8.99 4.67 -10.27
N ARG A 49 -9.76 4.05 -9.35
CA ARG A 49 -9.65 4.34 -7.90
C ARG A 49 -8.33 3.83 -7.36
N PHE A 50 -7.49 4.70 -6.84
CA PHE A 50 -6.05 4.42 -6.73
C PHE A 50 -5.45 4.97 -5.43
N ILE A 51 -4.42 4.31 -4.90
CA ILE A 51 -3.59 4.85 -3.82
C ILE A 51 -2.20 5.25 -4.35
N TRP A 52 -1.74 6.45 -4.00
CA TRP A 52 -0.40 6.94 -4.38
C TRP A 52 0.44 7.19 -3.12
N SER A 53 1.67 6.68 -3.07
CA SER A 53 2.49 6.70 -1.84
C SER A 53 3.75 7.56 -1.93
N GLU A 54 4.42 7.59 -3.09
CA GLU A 54 5.73 8.20 -3.25
C GLU A 54 5.62 9.67 -3.68
N MET A 55 5.77 10.60 -2.72
CA MET A 55 5.57 12.03 -3.01
C MET A 55 6.66 12.61 -3.90
N SER A 56 7.87 12.02 -3.91
CA SER A 56 8.96 12.43 -4.80
C SER A 56 8.56 12.46 -6.29
N PHE A 57 7.90 11.41 -6.77
CA PHE A 57 7.37 11.37 -8.14
C PHE A 57 6.16 12.29 -8.33
N LEU A 58 5.30 12.41 -7.33
CA LEU A 58 4.17 13.34 -7.40
C LEU A 58 4.66 14.78 -7.52
N GLU A 59 5.69 15.17 -6.78
CA GLU A 59 6.28 16.51 -6.87
C GLU A 59 6.85 16.77 -8.26
N ARG A 60 7.61 15.81 -8.80
CA ARG A 60 8.16 15.91 -10.15
C ARG A 60 7.03 16.09 -11.17
N TRP A 61 6.01 15.22 -11.13
CA TRP A 61 4.85 15.30 -12.00
C TRP A 61 4.12 16.64 -11.88
N TRP A 62 3.87 17.06 -10.65
CA TRP A 62 3.14 18.29 -10.38
C TRP A 62 3.87 19.49 -10.95
N SER A 63 5.20 19.55 -10.84
CA SER A 63 6.02 20.65 -11.37
C SER A 63 5.85 20.85 -12.89
N GLU A 64 5.64 19.77 -13.63
CA GLU A 64 5.50 19.75 -15.10
C GLU A 64 4.04 19.84 -15.56
N ALA A 65 3.10 19.35 -14.74
CA ALA A 65 1.69 19.34 -15.05
C ALA A 65 1.13 20.77 -15.20
N ASN A 66 0.32 20.99 -16.23
CA ASN A 66 -0.41 22.25 -16.39
C ASN A 66 -1.58 22.35 -15.40
N THR A 67 -2.18 23.55 -15.30
CA THR A 67 -3.30 23.82 -14.39
C THR A 67 -4.49 22.87 -14.60
N THR A 68 -4.78 22.47 -15.84
CA THR A 68 -5.87 21.54 -16.15
C THR A 68 -5.65 20.18 -15.51
N TYR A 69 -4.46 19.60 -15.68
CA TYR A 69 -4.13 18.30 -15.09
C TYR A 69 -4.05 18.36 -13.57
N ARG A 70 -3.48 19.44 -12.99
CA ARG A 70 -3.46 19.64 -11.54
C ARG A 70 -4.87 19.73 -10.95
N ASN A 71 -5.78 20.45 -11.60
CA ASN A 71 -7.16 20.55 -11.16
C ASN A 71 -7.91 19.22 -11.27
N TYR A 72 -7.65 18.45 -12.33
CA TYR A 72 -8.20 17.11 -12.47
C TYR A 72 -7.66 16.15 -11.39
N PHE A 73 -6.37 16.20 -11.08
CA PHE A 73 -5.81 15.42 -9.97
C PHE A 73 -6.47 15.78 -8.63
N LYS A 74 -6.67 17.08 -8.37
CA LYS A 74 -7.40 17.54 -7.18
C LYS A 74 -8.83 17.00 -7.15
N SER A 75 -9.57 17.04 -8.27
CA SER A 75 -10.92 16.50 -8.29
C SER A 75 -10.96 15.00 -8.01
N LEU A 76 -9.96 14.22 -8.46
CA LEU A 76 -9.86 12.81 -8.11
C LEU A 76 -9.68 12.59 -6.60
N ILE A 77 -8.90 13.43 -5.93
CA ILE A 77 -8.74 13.40 -4.47
C ILE A 77 -10.05 13.78 -3.78
N ASP A 78 -10.65 14.92 -4.17
CA ASP A 78 -11.86 15.47 -3.55
C ASP A 78 -13.07 14.52 -3.68
N GLU A 79 -13.17 13.81 -4.80
CA GLU A 79 -14.21 12.81 -5.07
C GLU A 79 -13.90 11.43 -4.45
N GLY A 80 -12.75 11.25 -3.80
CA GLY A 80 -12.32 10.00 -3.20
C GLY A 80 -11.97 8.90 -4.21
N HIS A 81 -11.63 9.29 -5.45
CA HIS A 81 -11.09 8.40 -6.45
C HIS A 81 -9.59 8.17 -6.26
N LEU A 82 -8.86 9.11 -5.70
CA LEU A 82 -7.44 8.98 -5.39
C LEU A 82 -7.23 9.22 -3.89
N GLU A 83 -6.41 8.39 -3.25
CA GLU A 83 -5.98 8.60 -1.87
C GLU A 83 -4.46 8.67 -1.79
N ILE A 84 -3.93 9.66 -1.07
CA ILE A 84 -2.51 9.72 -0.72
C ILE A 84 -2.29 8.84 0.52
N SER A 85 -1.47 7.80 0.37
CA SER A 85 -1.16 6.85 1.44
C SER A 85 0.26 7.04 1.96
N GLY A 86 0.42 7.22 3.26
CA GLY A 86 1.68 7.58 3.91
C GLY A 86 2.03 9.05 3.66
N GLY A 87 2.14 9.45 2.39
CA GLY A 87 2.48 10.80 1.98
C GLY A 87 3.92 11.18 2.32
N TYR A 88 4.80 10.21 2.53
CA TYR A 88 6.22 10.46 2.76
C TYR A 88 6.91 10.79 1.44
N TRP A 89 8.09 11.40 1.50
CA TRP A 89 8.87 11.66 0.29
C TRP A 89 9.18 10.38 -0.50
N VAL A 90 9.56 9.33 0.23
CA VAL A 90 9.71 7.95 -0.27
C VAL A 90 9.17 6.93 0.74
N MET A 91 8.85 5.72 0.27
CA MET A 91 8.70 4.55 1.14
C MET A 91 10.10 4.15 1.64
N ASN A 92 10.52 4.70 2.77
CA ASN A 92 11.87 4.52 3.30
C ASN A 92 12.13 3.08 3.76
N ASP A 93 13.41 2.68 3.75
CA ASP A 93 13.84 1.49 4.49
C ASP A 93 13.55 1.64 5.99
N GLU A 94 13.28 0.54 6.67
CA GLU A 94 12.93 0.51 8.09
C GLU A 94 14.03 -0.12 8.97
N ALA A 95 15.15 -0.56 8.36
CA ALA A 95 16.25 -1.19 9.08
C ALA A 95 17.49 -0.28 9.23
N THR A 96 17.90 0.40 8.15
CA THR A 96 19.18 1.12 8.08
C THR A 96 19.11 2.63 8.30
N PRO A 97 18.01 3.36 8.01
CA PRO A 97 17.99 4.80 8.21
C PRO A 97 18.12 5.16 9.68
N TYR A 98 18.86 6.24 9.93
CA TYR A 98 18.80 6.88 11.23
C TYR A 98 17.45 7.60 11.39
N PHE A 99 17.02 7.75 12.63
CA PHE A 99 15.62 8.13 12.90
C PHE A 99 15.30 9.55 12.40
N TRP A 100 16.32 10.42 12.31
CA TRP A 100 16.14 11.81 11.89
C TRP A 100 15.76 11.86 10.41
N GLU A 101 16.43 11.09 9.57
CA GLU A 101 16.21 11.01 8.13
C GLU A 101 14.79 10.51 7.83
N VAL A 102 14.24 9.62 8.67
CA VAL A 102 12.84 9.19 8.57
C VAL A 102 11.88 10.31 8.96
N ILE A 103 12.18 11.09 9.99
CA ILE A 103 11.37 12.27 10.35
C ILE A 103 11.39 13.29 9.21
N GLU A 104 12.56 13.57 8.63
CA GLU A 104 12.69 14.50 7.49
C GLU A 104 11.92 14.00 6.27
N ASN A 105 12.03 12.71 5.95
CA ASN A 105 11.25 12.05 4.89
C ASN A 105 9.74 12.23 5.06
N ILE A 106 9.24 12.14 6.30
CA ILE A 106 7.83 12.39 6.63
C ILE A 106 7.48 13.86 6.47
N ILE A 107 8.28 14.77 7.05
CA ILE A 107 8.03 16.21 7.04
C ILE A 107 7.97 16.75 5.60
N VAL A 108 8.97 16.43 4.79
CA VAL A 108 9.07 16.91 3.41
C VAL A 108 7.85 16.47 2.60
N GLY A 109 7.50 15.19 2.67
CA GLY A 109 6.32 14.67 1.97
C GLY A 109 5.01 15.28 2.46
N HIS A 110 4.80 15.37 3.78
CA HIS A 110 3.57 15.92 4.36
C HIS A 110 3.40 17.41 4.08
N GLN A 111 4.48 18.19 4.16
CA GLN A 111 4.45 19.62 3.83
C GLN A 111 4.07 19.82 2.37
N TYR A 112 4.65 19.03 1.46
CA TYR A 112 4.33 19.11 0.03
C TYR A 112 2.85 18.79 -0.23
N VAL A 113 2.36 17.68 0.32
CA VAL A 113 0.96 17.25 0.20
C VAL A 113 0.01 18.33 0.75
N GLN A 114 0.33 18.91 1.91
CA GLN A 114 -0.45 19.98 2.51
C GLN A 114 -0.46 21.24 1.63
N GLU A 115 0.66 21.61 1.02
CA GLU A 115 0.77 22.77 0.14
C GLU A 115 -0.07 22.60 -1.13
N ILE A 116 0.06 21.47 -1.83
CA ILE A 116 -0.54 21.30 -3.15
C ILE A 116 -1.99 20.81 -3.10
N LEU A 117 -2.36 20.04 -2.07
CA LEU A 117 -3.68 19.39 -1.96
C LEU A 117 -4.47 19.80 -0.71
N ASN A 118 -3.84 20.43 0.29
CA ASN A 118 -4.48 20.80 1.56
C ASN A 118 -5.10 19.59 2.30
N ILE A 119 -4.41 18.45 2.28
CA ILE A 119 -4.83 17.22 2.98
C ILE A 119 -3.75 16.76 3.96
N THR A 120 -4.16 16.00 4.98
CA THR A 120 -3.26 15.31 5.91
C THR A 120 -3.52 13.80 5.80
N PRO A 121 -2.53 13.00 5.34
CA PRO A 121 -2.68 11.55 5.26
C PRO A 121 -2.98 10.92 6.64
N THR A 122 -3.88 9.94 6.68
CA THR A 122 -4.25 9.23 7.92
C THR A 122 -3.99 7.72 7.85
N THR A 123 -3.67 7.24 6.65
CA THR A 123 -3.35 5.85 6.30
C THR A 123 -1.91 5.78 5.81
N SER A 124 -1.27 4.60 5.91
CA SER A 124 0.07 4.35 5.35
C SER A 124 0.14 3.00 4.67
N TRP A 125 0.90 2.95 3.59
CA TRP A 125 1.19 1.76 2.80
C TRP A 125 2.70 1.54 2.74
N SER A 126 3.21 0.55 3.47
CA SER A 126 4.63 0.19 3.55
C SER A 126 4.81 -1.28 3.19
N VAL A 127 4.80 -1.59 1.89
CA VAL A 127 4.76 -2.99 1.43
C VAL A 127 6.09 -3.56 0.98
N ASP A 128 7.07 -2.70 0.68
CA ASP A 128 8.36 -3.13 0.12
C ASP A 128 9.60 -3.03 1.02
N PRO A 129 9.62 -2.32 2.18
CA PRO A 129 10.77 -2.37 3.08
C PRO A 129 11.09 -3.79 3.53
N PHE A 130 12.38 -4.13 3.63
CA PHE A 130 12.83 -5.51 3.90
C PHE A 130 12.81 -5.84 5.39
N GLY A 131 11.61 -5.89 5.96
CA GLY A 131 11.37 -5.96 7.39
C GLY A 131 10.80 -4.65 7.90
N HIS A 132 10.16 -4.71 9.07
CA HIS A 132 9.50 -3.56 9.67
C HIS A 132 9.92 -3.42 11.13
N GLY A 133 10.06 -2.18 11.60
CA GLY A 133 10.56 -1.85 12.94
C GLY A 133 9.56 -1.06 13.79
N LEU A 134 9.78 -1.02 15.11
CA LEU A 134 8.93 -0.27 16.05
C LEU A 134 8.98 1.25 15.85
N MET A 135 9.99 1.76 15.17
CA MET A 135 10.13 3.20 14.90
C MET A 135 8.97 3.73 14.05
N MET A 136 8.61 3.03 12.97
CA MET A 136 7.57 3.49 12.05
C MET A 136 6.18 3.65 12.70
N PRO A 137 5.60 2.67 13.43
CA PRO A 137 4.29 2.87 14.04
C PRO A 137 4.26 4.02 15.05
N TYR A 138 5.39 4.33 15.71
CA TYR A 138 5.50 5.48 16.60
C TYR A 138 5.54 6.82 15.83
N LEU A 139 6.44 6.95 14.86
CA LEU A 139 6.59 8.21 14.12
C LEU A 139 5.35 8.54 13.29
N THR A 140 4.74 7.53 12.68
CA THR A 140 3.56 7.72 11.83
C THR A 140 2.33 8.12 12.64
N THR A 141 2.13 7.56 13.83
CA THR A 141 1.05 8.02 14.73
C THR A 141 1.25 9.46 15.22
N LEU A 142 2.49 9.86 15.50
CA LEU A 142 2.80 11.26 15.78
C LEU A 142 2.51 12.19 14.60
N ALA A 143 2.64 11.68 13.38
CA ALA A 143 2.32 12.39 12.14
C ALA A 143 0.84 12.29 11.73
N GLY A 144 -0.04 11.80 12.61
CA GLY A 144 -1.49 11.72 12.37
C GLY A 144 -1.97 10.46 11.63
N ILE A 145 -1.08 9.52 11.33
CA ILE A 145 -1.41 8.26 10.66
C ILE A 145 -1.72 7.19 11.71
N ASN A 146 -2.95 6.69 11.72
CA ASN A 146 -3.42 5.71 12.71
C ASN A 146 -3.69 4.32 12.12
N GLN A 147 -3.54 4.15 10.81
CA GLN A 147 -3.78 2.91 10.09
C GLN A 147 -2.64 2.64 9.12
N MET A 148 -2.10 1.42 9.13
CA MET A 148 -0.96 1.04 8.31
C MET A 148 -1.21 -0.31 7.64
N VAL A 149 -0.75 -0.44 6.41
CA VAL A 149 -0.59 -1.74 5.73
C VAL A 149 0.90 -2.04 5.62
N ILE A 150 1.31 -3.22 6.06
CA ILE A 150 2.70 -3.67 5.94
C ILE A 150 2.82 -4.95 5.12
N GLY A 151 3.92 -5.05 4.38
CA GLY A 151 4.20 -6.15 3.45
C GLY A 151 5.15 -7.17 4.03
N ARG A 152 6.45 -6.90 4.01
CA ARG A 152 7.48 -7.94 4.15
C ARG A 152 7.87 -8.18 5.62
N ILE A 153 7.14 -9.09 6.27
CA ILE A 153 7.59 -9.73 7.52
C ILE A 153 7.96 -11.20 7.27
N ASN A 154 8.70 -11.80 8.22
CA ASN A 154 9.15 -13.18 8.15
C ASN A 154 7.98 -14.16 7.87
N SER A 155 8.16 -15.07 6.91
CA SER A 155 7.12 -16.01 6.46
C SER A 155 6.60 -16.93 7.57
N ASN A 156 7.44 -17.32 8.53
CA ASN A 156 6.99 -18.13 9.67
C ASN A 156 6.08 -17.32 10.58
N ILE A 157 6.42 -16.05 10.84
CA ILE A 157 5.56 -15.13 11.61
C ILE A 157 4.23 -14.93 10.87
N LYS A 158 4.24 -14.64 9.56
CA LYS A 158 3.00 -14.54 8.76
C LYS A 158 2.14 -15.78 8.90
N ASN A 159 2.74 -16.96 8.81
CA ASN A 159 2.02 -18.21 8.92
C ASN A 159 1.37 -18.34 10.29
N VAL A 160 2.09 -18.09 11.38
CA VAL A 160 1.55 -18.07 12.75
C VAL A 160 0.38 -17.09 12.87
N LEU A 161 0.58 -15.82 12.46
CA LEU A 161 -0.48 -14.80 12.49
C LEU A 161 -1.73 -15.24 11.70
N LYS A 162 -1.55 -15.85 10.52
CA LYS A 162 -2.67 -16.44 9.75
C LYS A 162 -3.39 -17.53 10.51
N GLN A 163 -2.67 -18.44 11.19
CA GLN A 163 -3.30 -19.53 11.95
C GLN A 163 -4.15 -19.03 13.11
N HIS A 164 -3.77 -17.89 13.68
CA HIS A 164 -4.44 -17.29 14.84
C HIS A 164 -5.40 -16.15 14.45
N HIS A 165 -5.58 -15.87 13.16
CA HIS A 165 -6.39 -14.74 12.66
C HIS A 165 -5.92 -13.37 13.19
N GLN A 166 -4.60 -13.19 13.32
CA GLN A 166 -3.93 -12.03 13.91
C GLN A 166 -3.12 -11.22 12.89
N LEU A 167 -3.52 -11.23 11.61
CA LEU A 167 -2.91 -10.34 10.60
C LEU A 167 -3.29 -8.87 10.80
N HIS A 168 -4.24 -8.59 11.70
CA HIS A 168 -4.71 -7.27 12.07
C HIS A 168 -4.46 -7.06 13.56
N PHE A 169 -3.66 -6.05 13.93
CA PHE A 169 -3.32 -5.80 15.33
C PHE A 169 -2.97 -4.33 15.58
N ARG A 170 -3.06 -3.90 16.84
CA ARG A 170 -2.51 -2.59 17.25
C ARG A 170 -1.03 -2.74 17.56
N TRP A 171 -0.18 -1.95 16.91
CA TRP A 171 1.27 -2.07 17.07
C TRP A 171 1.82 -1.03 18.05
N ALA A 172 1.77 -1.36 19.33
CA ALA A 172 2.24 -0.47 20.39
C ALA A 172 3.74 -0.54 20.63
N GLN A 173 4.29 0.54 21.18
CA GLN A 173 5.62 0.54 21.76
C GLN A 173 5.66 -0.27 23.06
N ASN A 174 6.80 -0.88 23.38
CA ASN A 174 6.95 -1.69 24.59
C ASN A 174 6.71 -0.90 25.89
N TRP A 175 6.94 0.42 25.86
CA TRP A 175 6.70 1.34 26.99
C TRP A 175 5.30 1.98 26.97
N ASP A 176 4.54 1.83 25.90
CA ASP A 176 3.22 2.47 25.73
C ASP A 176 2.08 1.52 26.13
N SER A 177 1.94 1.35 27.44
CA SER A 177 0.86 0.52 28.02
C SER A 177 -0.55 1.05 27.76
N GLN A 178 -0.69 2.32 27.37
CA GLN A 178 -1.98 2.97 27.12
C GLN A 178 -2.39 2.96 25.64
N LEU A 179 -1.54 2.41 24.76
CA LEU A 179 -1.77 2.30 23.33
C LEU A 179 -2.03 3.67 22.66
N HIS A 180 -1.35 4.72 23.13
CA HIS A 180 -1.44 6.06 22.55
C HIS A 180 -0.88 6.10 21.14
N TRP A 181 0.30 5.51 20.93
CA TRP A 181 1.04 5.51 19.66
C TRP A 181 1.07 4.11 19.06
N ALA A 182 -0.12 3.53 18.96
CA ALA A 182 -0.34 2.16 18.52
C ALA A 182 -1.32 2.15 17.34
N PRO A 183 -0.84 2.37 16.10
CA PRO A 183 -1.70 2.35 14.93
C PRO A 183 -2.28 0.95 14.71
N LEU A 184 -3.42 0.88 14.04
CA LEU A 184 -3.95 -0.38 13.53
C LEU A 184 -3.12 -0.81 12.32
N VAL A 185 -2.55 -2.00 12.38
CA VAL A 185 -1.69 -2.55 11.35
C VAL A 185 -2.37 -3.73 10.69
N ASN A 186 -2.39 -3.71 9.36
CA ASN A 186 -2.85 -4.79 8.51
C ASN A 186 -1.64 -5.40 7.79
N VAL A 187 -1.35 -6.67 8.05
CA VAL A 187 -0.25 -7.38 7.40
C VAL A 187 -0.76 -8.09 6.15
N LEU A 188 -0.15 -7.84 5.00
CA LEU A 188 -0.48 -8.58 3.78
C LEU A 188 -0.22 -10.09 3.98
N PRO A 189 -1.14 -10.98 3.57
CA PRO A 189 -1.08 -12.40 3.95
C PRO A 189 0.02 -13.20 3.23
N ASN A 190 0.49 -12.71 2.08
CA ASN A 190 1.42 -13.38 1.18
C ASN A 190 2.74 -12.60 1.03
N ALA A 191 3.73 -13.19 0.38
CA ALA A 191 5.09 -12.65 0.33
C ALA A 191 5.21 -11.37 -0.49
N TYR A 192 4.41 -11.26 -1.55
CA TYR A 192 4.41 -10.12 -2.48
C TYR A 192 3.07 -9.38 -2.45
N TYR A 193 3.11 -8.16 -2.99
CA TYR A 193 1.98 -7.25 -3.16
C TYR A 193 1.57 -7.13 -4.64
N THR A 194 1.82 -8.18 -5.42
CA THR A 194 1.34 -8.30 -6.81
C THR A 194 -0.10 -8.83 -6.84
N VAL A 195 -0.79 -8.67 -7.97
CA VAL A 195 -2.15 -9.22 -8.17
C VAL A 195 -2.20 -10.72 -7.84
N THR A 196 -1.19 -11.48 -8.31
CA THR A 196 -1.07 -12.93 -8.09
C THR A 196 -1.00 -13.31 -6.62
N SER A 197 -0.36 -12.49 -5.78
CA SER A 197 -0.23 -12.73 -4.35
C SER A 197 -1.32 -12.02 -3.53
N ALA A 198 -2.10 -11.11 -4.10
CA ALA A 198 -3.12 -10.35 -3.37
C ALA A 198 -4.52 -10.99 -3.42
N CYS A 199 -4.88 -11.65 -4.52
CA CYS A 199 -6.27 -12.09 -4.74
C CYS A 199 -6.73 -13.24 -3.83
N GLY A 200 -5.80 -14.08 -3.36
CA GLY A 200 -6.14 -15.32 -2.66
C GLY A 200 -4.94 -16.21 -2.38
N THR A 201 -5.20 -17.49 -2.12
CA THR A 201 -4.16 -18.49 -1.79
C THR A 201 -3.61 -19.24 -2.99
N ASP A 202 -4.34 -19.26 -4.10
CA ASP A 202 -3.93 -19.94 -5.32
C ASP A 202 -3.46 -18.91 -6.34
N GLU A 203 -2.14 -18.78 -6.47
CA GLU A 203 -1.53 -17.82 -7.39
C GLU A 203 -1.87 -18.14 -8.85
N THR A 204 -2.17 -19.40 -9.20
CA THR A 204 -2.53 -19.79 -10.57
C THR A 204 -3.93 -19.32 -10.94
N ILE A 205 -4.85 -19.29 -9.98
CA ILE A 205 -6.18 -18.69 -10.16
C ILE A 205 -6.06 -17.17 -10.18
N CYS A 206 -5.32 -16.58 -9.22
CA CYS A 206 -5.11 -15.12 -9.17
C CYS A 206 -4.47 -14.56 -10.43
N CYS A 207 -3.59 -15.33 -11.04
CA CYS A 207 -2.96 -15.02 -12.32
C CYS A 207 -3.96 -14.72 -13.44
N GLN A 208 -5.09 -15.42 -13.46
CA GLN A 208 -6.13 -15.22 -14.47
C GLN A 208 -6.85 -13.87 -14.34
N PHE A 209 -6.67 -13.17 -13.22
CA PHE A 209 -7.19 -11.81 -12.97
C PHE A 209 -6.13 -10.72 -13.15
N ASP A 210 -4.86 -11.08 -13.39
CA ASP A 210 -3.83 -10.11 -13.71
C ASP A 210 -3.98 -9.64 -15.16
N VAL A 211 -4.32 -8.36 -15.30
CA VAL A 211 -4.60 -7.69 -16.58
C VAL A 211 -3.33 -7.10 -17.22
N SER A 212 -2.20 -7.08 -16.50
CA SER A 212 -0.96 -6.45 -16.98
C SER A 212 0.26 -7.34 -16.79
N LYS A 213 1.33 -7.04 -17.54
CA LYS A 213 2.64 -7.66 -17.30
C LYS A 213 3.33 -6.88 -16.19
N THR A 214 3.30 -7.39 -14.98
CA THR A 214 4.11 -6.86 -13.87
C THR A 214 5.54 -7.41 -13.93
N SER A 215 6.52 -6.64 -13.46
CA SER A 215 7.96 -6.97 -13.50
C SER A 215 8.33 -8.27 -12.76
N ARG A 216 7.45 -8.76 -11.87
CA ARG A 216 7.69 -9.93 -11.01
C ARG A 216 6.70 -11.09 -11.17
N SER A 217 5.74 -11.05 -12.11
CA SER A 217 4.80 -12.16 -12.31
C SER A 217 5.10 -13.00 -13.57
N SER A 218 5.52 -14.25 -13.37
CA SER A 218 5.51 -15.26 -14.44
C SER A 218 4.12 -15.89 -14.51
N CYS A 219 3.18 -15.18 -15.13
CA CYS A 219 1.82 -15.68 -15.33
C CYS A 219 1.70 -16.39 -16.68
N MET A 220 1.22 -17.65 -16.70
CA MET A 220 1.00 -18.42 -17.93
C MET A 220 -0.30 -18.02 -18.62
N GLU A 221 -1.38 -17.78 -17.86
CA GLU A 221 -2.69 -17.36 -18.37
C GLU A 221 -3.14 -16.10 -17.65
N ARG A 222 -3.30 -15.00 -18.39
CA ARG A 222 -3.73 -13.68 -17.88
C ARG A 222 -5.13 -13.33 -18.36
N ALA A 223 -5.79 -12.42 -17.64
CA ALA A 223 -7.01 -11.80 -18.11
C ALA A 223 -6.75 -11.10 -19.45
N LYS A 224 -7.58 -11.38 -20.45
CA LYS A 224 -7.61 -10.59 -21.69
C LYS A 224 -8.57 -9.44 -21.50
N VAL A 225 -8.09 -8.23 -21.70
CA VAL A 225 -8.91 -7.02 -21.62
C VAL A 225 -9.01 -6.40 -23.00
N ASP A 226 -10.22 -6.34 -23.56
CA ASP A 226 -10.47 -5.73 -24.87
C ASP A 226 -10.38 -4.19 -24.84
N ASN A 227 -10.58 -3.59 -23.65
CA ASN A 227 -10.42 -2.16 -23.40
C ASN A 227 -9.96 -1.91 -21.95
N VAL A 228 -8.78 -1.30 -21.78
CA VAL A 228 -8.15 -0.99 -20.49
C VAL A 228 -9.06 -0.14 -19.58
N GLN A 229 -9.95 0.68 -20.15
CA GLN A 229 -10.89 1.51 -19.40
C GLN A 229 -11.99 0.71 -18.67
N LYS A 230 -12.18 -0.58 -18.97
CA LYS A 230 -13.17 -1.44 -18.31
C LYS A 230 -12.65 -2.16 -17.06
N ILE A 231 -11.39 -1.94 -16.66
CA ILE A 231 -10.73 -2.70 -15.59
C ILE A 231 -11.27 -2.36 -14.19
N ALA A 232 -12.03 -1.27 -13.99
CA ALA A 232 -12.64 -0.93 -12.70
C ALA A 232 -14.15 -0.65 -12.71
N LEU A 233 -14.91 -1.32 -13.57
CA LEU A 233 -16.36 -1.48 -13.40
C LEU A 233 -16.65 -2.88 -12.84
#